data_AF-A0A914QJ71-F1
#
_entry.id   AF-A0A914QJ71-F1
#
_cell.length_a   1.000
_cell.length_b   1.000
_cell.length_c   1.000
_cell.angle_alpha   90.00
_cell.angle_beta   90.00
_cell.angle_gamma   90.00
#
_symmetry.space_group_name_H-M   'P 1'
#
loop_
_entity.id
_entity.type
_entity.pdbx_description
1 polymer ?
#
loop_
_entity_poly.entity_id
_entity_poly.type
_entity_poly.pdbx_seq_one_letter_code
_entity_poly.pdbx_strand_id
1 'polypeptide(L)'
;MNNPPNISMFLKIVPAIFNALTSSCLLQDSYPINLVKQNLSKNLALIDPFAGGCSIAIARSLNAKIVFVSALVESSLLHVVIPTLNMNFFQRSLNIFAHYGIRIFLYQLSLAKIFGYTAPGKDVYSFPESSMAMVNMHKFLEAPIPRTNAYFDIGNSIPKITINNIDKETKSFIENYEKVVLLSFSTFTSDGVVTKELYSKYVEMFQQFPKIGFIWRQKEILEELSKNVLLVSWINQRAIIAHPKVKILITHCGLNSIIEAINVGIPMIGIPSQGDQYSNAERIQRAEIGIIFKQSTFSSKDLSNAHEKIFKEGNKHEKNAKRMKEMLEFERKSGLSTDISWTLNKFLKTDTEHFQQFYIPKGNRDSWKNFLYFDWIFIFIVLLILIKS
;
A
#
# COMPACT_ATOMS: atom_id res chain seq x y z
N MET A 1 -17.36 -17.97 -5.45
CA MET A 1 -18.84 -17.83 -5.45
C MET A 1 -19.34 -18.60 -4.25
N ASN A 2 -20.13 -18.13 -3.28
CA ASN A 2 -20.84 -16.87 -3.01
C ASN A 2 -20.76 -16.65 -1.50
N ASN A 3 -20.29 -15.49 -1.06
CA ASN A 3 -20.65 -14.90 0.23
C ASN A 3 -20.38 -13.39 0.13
N PRO A 4 -21.33 -12.53 0.50
CA PRO A 4 -21.14 -11.08 0.44
C PRO A 4 -19.95 -10.66 1.33
N PRO A 5 -19.20 -9.59 0.98
CA PRO A 5 -18.14 -9.06 1.83
C PRO A 5 -18.72 -8.68 3.20
N ASN A 6 -18.05 -9.12 4.27
CA ASN A 6 -18.50 -8.95 5.65
C ASN A 6 -18.46 -7.47 6.04
N ILE A 7 -19.64 -6.84 6.12
CA ILE A 7 -19.85 -5.42 6.45
C ILE A 7 -19.18 -5.02 7.78
N SER A 8 -18.98 -5.95 8.71
CA SER A 8 -18.29 -5.70 9.99
C SER A 8 -16.83 -5.25 9.84
N MET A 9 -16.19 -5.63 8.73
CA MET A 9 -14.83 -5.21 8.40
C MET A 9 -14.76 -3.73 8.00
N PHE A 10 -15.79 -3.27 7.29
CA PHE A 10 -15.94 -1.88 6.89
C PHE A 10 -16.04 -0.97 8.11
N LEU A 11 -16.75 -1.41 9.15
CA LEU A 11 -16.95 -0.68 10.40
C LEU A 11 -15.68 -0.51 11.26
N LYS A 12 -14.66 -1.38 11.10
CA LYS A 12 -13.39 -1.32 11.86
C LYS A 12 -12.29 -0.49 11.21
N ILE A 13 -12.39 -0.25 9.90
CA ILE A 13 -11.45 0.61 9.15
C ILE A 13 -11.76 2.09 9.37
N VAL A 14 -13.05 2.42 9.59
CA VAL A 14 -13.50 3.79 9.81
C VAL A 14 -12.79 4.46 11.00
N PRO A 15 -12.65 3.86 12.20
CA PRO A 15 -12.01 4.50 13.35
C PRO A 15 -10.52 4.83 13.18
N ALA A 16 -9.75 3.99 12.48
CA ALA A 16 -8.32 4.22 12.26
C ALA A 16 -8.09 5.35 11.22
N ILE A 17 -8.87 5.35 10.14
CA ILE A 17 -8.93 6.46 9.18
C ILE A 17 -9.47 7.72 9.87
N PHE A 18 -10.48 7.57 10.74
CA PHE A 18 -11.07 8.64 11.52
C PHE A 18 -10.03 9.30 12.41
N ASN A 19 -9.21 8.55 13.15
CA ASN A 19 -8.15 9.09 13.99
C ASN A 19 -7.05 9.82 13.20
N ALA A 20 -6.66 9.30 12.03
CA ALA A 20 -5.71 9.95 11.13
C ALA A 20 -6.27 11.26 10.52
N LEU A 21 -7.58 11.30 10.26
CA LEU A 21 -8.30 12.47 9.72
C LEU A 21 -8.76 13.48 10.79
N THR A 22 -8.60 13.21 12.10
CA THR A 22 -9.13 14.02 13.22
C THR A 22 -8.13 14.88 13.97
N SER A 23 -6.84 14.89 13.61
CA SER A 23 -5.89 15.76 14.29
C SER A 23 -6.37 17.22 14.18
N SER A 24 -6.73 17.79 15.33
CA SER A 24 -7.37 19.09 15.45
C SER A 24 -6.43 20.20 14.98
N CYS A 25 -6.95 21.09 14.13
CA CYS A 25 -6.23 22.25 13.64
C CYS A 25 -6.20 23.33 14.73
N LEU A 26 -5.11 23.44 15.48
CA LEU A 26 -4.81 24.63 16.28
C LEU A 26 -4.06 25.65 15.40
N LEU A 27 -4.72 26.18 14.37
CA LEU A 27 -4.21 27.29 13.56
C LEU A 27 -4.92 28.63 13.90
N GLN A 28 -5.45 28.75 15.12
CA GLN A 28 -6.07 30.00 15.58
C GLN A 28 -5.03 31.09 15.93
N ASP A 29 -3.77 30.71 16.18
CA ASP A 29 -2.70 31.64 16.51
C ASP A 29 -1.76 31.90 15.33
N SER A 30 -1.36 33.15 15.14
CA SER A 30 -0.37 33.60 14.14
C SER A 30 1.07 33.22 14.49
N TYR A 31 1.31 32.82 15.74
CA TYR A 31 2.63 32.52 16.29
C TYR A 31 3.30 31.25 15.71
N PRO A 32 2.63 30.09 15.60
CA PRO A 32 3.19 28.90 14.94
C PRO A 32 3.53 29.15 13.47
N ILE A 33 2.69 29.90 12.74
CA ILE A 33 2.90 30.20 11.31
C ILE A 33 4.15 31.08 11.11
N ASN A 34 4.36 32.07 11.97
CA ASN A 34 5.53 32.94 11.90
C ASN A 34 6.83 32.19 12.26
N LEU A 35 6.79 31.27 13.23
CA LEU A 35 7.93 30.41 13.58
C LEU A 35 8.30 29.45 12.44
N VAL A 36 7.29 28.89 11.76
CA VAL A 36 7.45 28.02 10.58
C VAL A 36 8.01 28.81 9.39
N LYS A 37 7.52 30.05 9.15
CA LYS A 37 8.04 30.95 8.10
C LYS A 37 9.50 31.34 8.29
N GLN A 38 9.98 31.41 9.52
CA GLN A 38 11.36 31.78 9.85
C GLN A 38 12.36 30.62 9.69
N ASN A 39 11.91 29.36 9.81
CA ASN A 39 12.81 28.20 9.93
C ASN A 39 12.71 27.16 8.79
N LEU A 40 11.79 27.28 7.84
CA LEU A 40 11.61 26.30 6.74
C LEU A 40 11.90 26.88 5.35
N SER A 41 12.56 26.08 4.51
CA SER A 41 12.83 26.42 3.11
C SER A 41 11.52 26.57 2.31
N LYS A 42 11.34 27.71 1.65
CA LYS A 42 10.04 28.20 1.11
C LYS A 42 9.52 27.53 -0.17
N ASN A 43 10.16 26.47 -0.68
CA ASN A 43 9.96 26.07 -2.09
C ASN A 43 9.14 24.78 -2.29
N LEU A 44 9.04 23.90 -1.30
CA LEU A 44 8.46 22.56 -1.48
C LEU A 44 7.85 22.01 -0.19
N ALA A 45 6.63 21.46 -0.27
CA ALA A 45 5.99 20.70 0.78
C ALA A 45 5.68 19.28 0.28
N LEU A 46 6.29 18.28 0.89
CA LEU A 46 5.93 16.88 0.72
C LEU A 46 4.85 16.53 1.74
N ILE A 47 3.66 16.18 1.28
CA ILE A 47 2.49 16.01 2.14
C ILE A 47 1.95 14.59 1.96
N ASP A 48 1.67 13.89 3.06
CA ASP A 48 0.86 12.67 3.01
C ASP A 48 -0.59 13.07 2.70
N PRO A 49 -1.26 12.48 1.68
CA PRO A 49 -2.66 12.80 1.35
C PRO A 49 -3.64 12.70 2.52
N PHE A 50 -3.31 11.93 3.56
CA PHE A 50 -4.12 11.76 4.76
C PHE A 50 -3.77 12.71 5.91
N ALA A 51 -2.72 13.54 5.77
CA ALA A 51 -2.28 14.50 6.80
C ALA A 51 -3.23 15.70 7.02
N GLY A 52 -4.46 15.64 6.49
CA GLY A 52 -5.54 16.61 6.71
C GLY A 52 -5.35 17.97 6.00
N GLY A 53 -6.40 18.79 6.01
CA GLY A 53 -6.41 20.13 5.38
C GLY A 53 -5.40 21.13 5.96
N CYS A 54 -4.96 20.93 7.21
CA CYS A 54 -4.03 21.82 7.90
C CYS A 54 -2.64 21.84 7.25
N SER A 55 -2.11 20.67 6.88
CA SER A 55 -0.79 20.55 6.24
C SER A 55 -0.76 21.32 4.91
N ILE A 56 -1.87 21.29 4.18
CA ILE A 56 -2.06 22.03 2.91
C ILE A 56 -2.18 23.53 3.17
N ALA A 57 -2.94 23.95 4.18
CA ALA A 57 -3.08 25.35 4.55
C ALA A 57 -1.74 25.99 4.92
N ILE A 58 -0.93 25.28 5.71
CA ILE A 58 0.42 25.72 6.07
C ILE A 58 1.27 25.84 4.81
N ALA A 59 1.31 24.82 3.95
CA ALA A 59 2.08 24.87 2.71
C ALA A 59 1.70 26.04 1.80
N ARG A 60 0.39 26.33 1.66
CA ARG A 60 -0.10 27.50 0.92
C ARG A 60 0.31 28.82 1.57
N SER A 61 0.26 28.93 2.90
CA SER A 61 0.67 30.14 3.63
C SER A 61 2.17 30.46 3.50
N LEU A 62 2.97 29.45 3.16
CA LEU A 62 4.40 29.55 2.87
C LEU A 62 4.71 29.79 1.39
N ASN A 63 3.69 29.82 0.53
CA ASN A 63 3.82 29.82 -0.93
C ASN A 63 4.67 28.64 -1.46
N ALA A 64 4.61 27.49 -0.77
CA ALA A 64 5.37 26.30 -1.13
C ALA A 64 4.64 25.49 -2.22
N LYS A 65 5.39 24.91 -3.16
CA LYS A 65 4.82 23.94 -4.11
C LYS A 65 4.45 22.65 -3.38
N ILE A 66 3.24 22.14 -3.61
CA ILE A 66 2.74 20.93 -2.92
C ILE A 66 2.93 19.70 -3.79
N VAL A 67 3.56 18.68 -3.20
CA VAL A 67 3.72 17.35 -3.77
C VAL A 67 3.12 16.33 -2.82
N PHE A 68 2.16 15.54 -3.28
CA PHE A 68 1.69 14.41 -2.47
C PHE A 68 2.68 13.27 -2.50
N VAL A 69 2.85 12.61 -1.35
CA VAL A 69 3.60 11.37 -1.24
C VAL A 69 2.66 10.31 -0.69
N SER A 70 2.11 9.49 -1.57
CA SER A 70 1.15 8.45 -1.22
C SER A 70 1.84 7.12 -0.99
N ALA A 71 1.63 6.54 0.20
CA ALA A 71 1.98 5.16 0.50
C ALA A 71 1.00 4.14 -0.10
N LEU A 72 -0.19 4.59 -0.53
CA LEU A 72 -1.20 3.74 -1.16
C LEU A 72 -1.02 3.67 -2.67
N VAL A 73 -1.27 2.49 -3.23
CA VAL A 73 -1.39 2.30 -4.66
C VAL A 73 -2.73 2.85 -5.14
N GLU A 74 -2.70 3.68 -6.18
CA GLU A 74 -3.89 4.29 -6.78
C GLU A 74 -4.92 3.25 -7.26
N SER A 75 -4.47 2.15 -7.87
CA SER A 75 -5.36 1.06 -8.31
C SER A 75 -6.07 0.37 -7.14
N SER A 76 -5.51 0.37 -5.93
CA SER A 76 -6.20 -0.15 -4.73
C SER A 76 -7.45 0.66 -4.38
N LEU A 77 -7.51 1.94 -4.77
CA LEU A 77 -8.70 2.78 -4.58
C LEU A 77 -9.82 2.44 -5.57
N LEU A 78 -9.51 1.83 -6.71
CA LEU A 78 -10.49 1.42 -7.73
C LEU A 78 -11.04 0.01 -7.49
N HIS A 79 -10.30 -0.83 -6.77
CA HIS A 79 -10.64 -2.25 -6.51
C HIS A 79 -11.05 -2.49 -5.06
N VAL A 80 -11.92 -1.64 -4.51
CA VAL A 80 -12.20 -1.65 -3.07
C VAL A 80 -13.00 -2.87 -2.62
N VAL A 81 -13.94 -3.34 -3.45
CA VAL A 81 -14.82 -4.47 -3.09
C VAL A 81 -14.35 -5.78 -3.71
N ILE A 82 -13.93 -5.72 -4.97
CA ILE A 82 -13.45 -6.88 -5.72
C ILE A 82 -11.99 -6.61 -6.13
N PRO A 83 -11.03 -7.16 -5.39
CA PRO A 83 -9.60 -6.94 -5.60
C PRO A 83 -9.07 -7.81 -6.75
N THR A 84 -9.56 -7.63 -7.97
CA THR A 84 -9.02 -8.32 -9.16
C THR A 84 -9.12 -7.46 -10.41
N LEU A 85 -8.18 -7.67 -11.34
CA LEU A 85 -8.26 -7.08 -12.68
C LEU A 85 -9.22 -7.82 -13.61
N ASN A 86 -9.40 -9.12 -13.41
CA ASN A 86 -10.24 -9.98 -14.25
C ASN A 86 -11.68 -9.98 -13.77
N MET A 87 -12.36 -8.85 -13.95
CA MET A 87 -13.75 -8.67 -13.55
C MET A 87 -14.71 -8.84 -14.71
N ASN A 88 -15.82 -9.52 -14.45
CA ASN A 88 -17.00 -9.48 -15.32
C ASN A 88 -17.75 -8.13 -15.18
N PHE A 89 -18.73 -7.90 -16.04
CA PHE A 89 -19.51 -6.65 -16.07
C PHE A 89 -20.08 -6.28 -14.69
N PHE A 90 -20.73 -7.23 -14.01
CA PHE A 90 -21.35 -6.97 -12.70
C PHE A 90 -20.33 -6.62 -11.62
N GLN A 91 -19.18 -7.31 -11.62
CA GLN A 91 -18.10 -7.04 -10.68
C GLN A 91 -17.48 -5.67 -10.90
N ARG A 92 -17.30 -5.26 -12.17
CA ARG A 92 -16.86 -3.90 -12.51
C ARG A 92 -17.85 -2.86 -12.03
N SER A 93 -19.15 -3.06 -12.31
CA SER A 93 -20.21 -2.15 -11.86
C SER A 93 -20.23 -2.01 -10.35
N LEU A 94 -20.11 -3.12 -9.60
CA LEU A 94 -20.08 -3.09 -8.14
C LEU A 94 -18.87 -2.30 -7.60
N ASN A 95 -17.69 -2.50 -8.18
CA ASN A 95 -16.49 -1.74 -7.79
C ASN A 95 -16.66 -0.25 -8.07
N ILE A 96 -17.25 0.13 -9.20
CA ILE A 96 -17.56 1.54 -9.52
C ILE A 96 -18.50 2.12 -8.45
N PHE A 97 -19.62 1.47 -8.17
CA PHE A 97 -20.57 1.95 -7.16
C PHE A 97 -19.95 2.05 -5.77
N ALA A 98 -19.15 1.05 -5.38
CA ALA A 98 -18.48 1.07 -4.09
C ALA A 98 -17.41 2.16 -4.00
N HIS A 99 -16.65 2.40 -5.07
CA HIS A 99 -15.71 3.51 -5.16
C HIS A 99 -16.41 4.85 -4.94
N TYR A 100 -17.52 5.10 -5.64
CA TYR A 100 -18.32 6.31 -5.45
C TYR A 100 -18.93 6.38 -4.05
N GLY A 101 -19.48 5.27 -3.54
CA GLY A 101 -20.03 5.19 -2.19
C GLY A 101 -19.00 5.55 -1.13
N ILE A 102 -17.77 5.05 -1.26
CA ILE A 102 -16.65 5.40 -0.36
C ILE A 102 -16.27 6.86 -0.51
N ARG A 103 -16.17 7.39 -1.72
CA ARG A 103 -15.85 8.82 -1.92
C ARG A 103 -16.93 9.71 -1.30
N ILE A 104 -18.20 9.39 -1.50
CA ILE A 104 -19.33 10.11 -0.88
C ILE A 104 -19.26 9.97 0.64
N PHE A 105 -19.03 8.78 1.17
CA PHE A 105 -18.93 8.54 2.61
C PHE A 105 -17.77 9.32 3.24
N LEU A 106 -16.57 9.29 2.64
CA LEU A 106 -15.42 10.05 3.09
C LEU A 106 -15.66 11.56 2.99
N TYR A 107 -16.33 12.02 1.92
CA TYR A 107 -16.71 13.42 1.75
C TYR A 107 -17.75 13.86 2.80
N GLN A 108 -18.78 13.05 3.06
CA GLN A 108 -19.78 13.32 4.09
C GLN A 108 -19.19 13.27 5.50
N LEU A 109 -18.27 12.35 5.80
CA LEU A 109 -17.51 12.34 7.06
C LEU A 109 -16.67 13.61 7.23
N SER A 110 -16.08 14.11 6.14
CA SER A 110 -15.35 15.38 6.16
C SER A 110 -16.31 16.55 6.44
N LEU A 111 -17.47 16.61 5.78
CA LEU A 111 -18.48 17.65 5.97
C LEU A 111 -19.15 17.60 7.35
N ALA A 112 -19.50 16.41 7.86
CA ALA A 112 -20.13 16.23 9.16
C ALA A 112 -19.24 16.69 10.32
N LYS A 113 -17.91 16.64 10.16
CA LYS A 113 -16.95 17.26 11.08
C LYS A 113 -16.78 18.76 10.87
N ILE A 114 -16.86 19.24 9.62
CA ILE A 114 -16.79 20.67 9.26
C ILE A 114 -17.97 21.46 9.87
N PHE A 115 -19.16 20.87 10.00
CA PHE A 115 -20.29 21.51 10.71
C PHE A 115 -20.16 21.50 12.24
N GLY A 116 -19.24 20.71 12.82
CA GLY A 116 -18.91 20.72 14.25
C GLY A 116 -17.66 21.53 14.63
N TYR A 117 -16.78 21.82 13.67
CA TYR A 117 -15.58 22.65 13.84
C TYR A 117 -15.54 23.67 12.70
N THR A 118 -16.16 24.82 12.92
CA THR A 118 -16.07 25.96 12.01
C THR A 118 -14.65 26.54 12.06
N ALA A 119 -13.85 26.25 11.03
CA ALA A 119 -12.74 27.12 10.64
C ALA A 119 -13.16 27.91 9.38
N PRO A 120 -12.91 29.22 9.33
CA PRO A 120 -13.34 30.05 8.20
C PRO A 120 -12.43 29.80 6.99
N GLY A 121 -13.03 29.42 5.86
CA GLY A 121 -12.37 29.38 4.56
C GLY A 121 -12.85 28.24 3.67
N LYS A 122 -13.63 28.58 2.63
CA LYS A 122 -14.14 27.61 1.63
C LYS A 122 -13.03 26.87 0.85
N ASP A 123 -11.79 27.34 0.95
CA ASP A 123 -10.68 26.91 0.09
C ASP A 123 -9.69 25.94 0.77
N VAL A 124 -9.70 25.84 2.10
CA VAL A 124 -8.77 24.97 2.86
C VAL A 124 -9.13 23.48 2.76
N TYR A 125 -10.40 23.18 2.45
CA TYR A 125 -10.98 21.84 2.50
C TYR A 125 -11.45 21.30 1.15
N SER A 126 -11.21 22.03 0.06
CA SER A 126 -11.29 21.45 -1.29
C SER A 126 -10.26 20.33 -1.37
N PHE A 127 -10.58 19.21 -2.05
CA PHE A 127 -9.59 18.18 -2.33
C PHE A 127 -8.39 18.91 -2.95
N PRO A 128 -7.23 18.90 -2.29
CA PRO A 128 -6.13 19.75 -2.70
C PRO A 128 -5.74 19.37 -4.13
N GLU A 129 -5.81 20.34 -5.04
CA GLU A 129 -5.18 20.21 -6.35
C GLU A 129 -3.66 20.22 -6.10
N SER A 130 -3.07 19.06 -5.79
CA SER A 130 -1.62 18.93 -5.82
C SER A 130 -1.14 19.22 -7.22
N SER A 131 -0.03 19.93 -7.31
CA SER A 131 0.64 20.11 -8.59
C SER A 131 1.33 18.83 -9.04
N MET A 132 1.65 17.90 -8.12
CA MET A 132 2.31 16.63 -8.41
C MET A 132 2.01 15.58 -7.33
N ALA A 133 2.02 14.28 -7.70
CA ALA A 133 1.90 13.17 -6.77
C ALA A 133 3.01 12.13 -6.98
N MET A 134 3.70 11.78 -5.91
CA MET A 134 4.63 10.65 -5.83
C MET A 134 3.88 9.47 -5.22
N VAL A 135 3.84 8.35 -5.92
CA VAL A 135 3.06 7.18 -5.52
C VAL A 135 4.01 6.03 -5.27
N ASN A 136 3.83 5.34 -4.15
CA ASN A 136 4.56 4.13 -3.82
C ASN A 136 4.11 2.96 -4.72
N MET A 137 4.43 3.05 -6.00
CA MET A 137 3.97 2.14 -7.03
C MET A 137 5.16 1.38 -7.63
N HIS A 138 4.98 0.08 -7.83
CA HIS A 138 6.00 -0.78 -8.42
C HIS A 138 5.60 -1.14 -9.85
N LYS A 139 6.34 -0.62 -10.84
CA LYS A 139 5.96 -0.70 -12.27
C LYS A 139 5.68 -2.12 -12.77
N PHE A 140 6.40 -3.12 -12.25
CA PHE A 140 6.23 -4.52 -12.66
C PHE A 140 5.13 -5.28 -11.90
N LEU A 141 4.55 -4.66 -10.87
CA LEU A 141 3.51 -5.26 -10.05
C LEU A 141 2.12 -4.74 -10.42
N GLU A 142 2.05 -3.54 -11.00
CA GLU A 142 0.80 -2.86 -11.25
C GLU A 142 0.16 -3.18 -12.60
N ALA A 143 -1.16 -2.98 -12.64
CA ALA A 143 -1.89 -2.91 -13.89
C ALA A 143 -1.55 -1.60 -14.62
N PRO A 144 -1.59 -1.59 -15.97
CA PRO A 144 -1.60 -0.33 -16.71
C PRO A 144 -2.85 0.46 -16.31
N ILE A 145 -2.65 1.71 -15.87
CA ILE A 145 -3.73 2.62 -15.49
C ILE A 145 -3.57 3.96 -16.22
N PRO A 146 -4.68 4.59 -16.66
CA PRO A 146 -4.62 5.91 -17.26
C PRO A 146 -4.22 6.93 -16.18
N ARG A 147 -3.05 7.54 -16.36
CA ARG A 147 -2.53 8.56 -15.45
C ARG A 147 -1.99 9.74 -16.24
N THR A 148 -1.95 10.87 -15.56
CA THR A 148 -1.32 12.08 -16.09
C THR A 148 0.17 12.06 -15.77
N ASN A 149 0.95 12.90 -16.46
CA ASN A 149 2.39 13.03 -16.21
C ASN A 149 2.71 13.70 -14.86
N ALA A 150 1.70 14.08 -14.07
CA ALA A 150 1.86 14.62 -12.72
C ALA A 150 2.06 13.52 -11.66
N TYR A 151 1.92 12.24 -12.03
CA TYR A 151 2.12 11.10 -11.14
C TYR A 151 3.48 10.44 -11.38
N PHE A 152 4.23 10.25 -10.31
CA PHE A 152 5.58 9.69 -10.35
C PHE A 152 5.72 8.48 -9.44
N ASP A 153 6.16 7.37 -10.01
CA ASP A 153 6.32 6.12 -9.28
C ASP A 153 7.63 6.11 -8.49
N ILE A 154 7.54 6.00 -7.17
CA ILE A 154 8.70 5.95 -6.26
C ILE A 154 8.93 4.57 -5.65
N GLY A 155 8.07 3.58 -5.92
CA GLY A 155 8.19 2.24 -5.34
C GLY A 155 9.48 1.50 -5.72
N ASN A 156 10.10 1.87 -6.84
CA ASN A 156 11.39 1.29 -7.26
C ASN A 156 12.61 1.98 -6.62
N SER A 157 12.41 3.08 -5.87
CA SER A 157 13.47 3.96 -5.35
C SER A 157 13.99 3.58 -3.96
N ILE A 158 13.79 2.33 -3.53
CA ILE A 158 14.32 1.87 -2.23
C ILE A 158 15.87 1.90 -2.27
N PRO A 159 16.53 2.55 -1.29
CA PRO A 159 17.98 2.53 -1.17
C PRO A 159 18.54 1.10 -1.09
N LYS A 160 19.77 0.91 -1.56
CA LYS A 160 20.45 -0.39 -1.45
C LYS A 160 20.52 -0.82 0.02
N ILE A 161 20.13 -2.07 0.29
CA ILE A 161 20.04 -2.61 1.65
C ILE A 161 21.45 -2.85 2.20
N THR A 162 21.68 -2.40 3.45
CA THR A 162 22.91 -2.69 4.20
C THR A 162 22.63 -3.78 5.24
N ILE A 163 23.29 -4.93 5.13
CA ILE A 163 23.06 -6.12 5.98
C ILE A 163 23.55 -5.91 7.43
N ASN A 164 24.40 -4.91 7.69
CA ASN A 164 25.07 -4.71 8.98
C ASN A 164 24.14 -4.29 10.13
N ASN A 165 22.85 -4.09 9.88
CA ASN A 165 21.87 -3.61 10.86
C ASN A 165 21.00 -4.73 11.46
N ILE A 166 21.49 -5.98 11.49
CA ILE A 166 20.86 -7.11 12.19
C ILE A 166 21.52 -7.24 13.56
N ASP A 167 20.72 -7.35 14.63
CA ASP A 167 21.23 -7.55 15.99
C ASP A 167 21.95 -8.91 16.14
N LYS A 168 22.80 -9.02 17.16
CA LYS A 168 23.66 -10.20 17.36
C LYS A 168 22.86 -11.49 17.57
N GLU A 169 21.73 -11.41 18.28
CA GLU A 169 20.90 -12.56 18.61
C GLU A 169 20.23 -13.11 17.34
N THR A 170 19.55 -12.24 16.59
CA THR A 170 18.93 -12.60 15.31
C THR A 170 19.96 -13.13 14.32
N LYS A 171 21.14 -12.52 14.24
CA LYS A 171 22.22 -13.00 13.38
C LYS A 171 22.69 -14.39 13.79
N SER A 172 22.93 -14.63 15.08
CA SER A 172 23.33 -15.95 15.58
C SER A 172 22.27 -17.01 15.32
N PHE A 173 20.98 -16.67 15.47
CA PHE A 173 19.87 -17.56 15.16
C PHE A 173 19.87 -17.94 13.68
N ILE A 174 20.00 -16.96 12.77
CA ILE A 174 20.04 -17.22 11.33
C ILE A 174 21.17 -18.18 10.97
N GLU A 175 22.33 -18.07 11.63
CA GLU A 175 23.47 -18.93 11.34
C GLU A 175 23.28 -20.40 11.73
N ASN A 176 22.46 -20.67 12.74
CA ASN A 176 22.17 -22.02 13.25
C ASN A 176 21.30 -22.88 12.30
N TYR A 177 20.68 -22.26 11.29
CA TYR A 177 19.79 -22.95 10.36
C TYR A 177 20.31 -22.87 8.92
N GLU A 178 19.98 -23.87 8.11
CA GLU A 178 20.34 -23.88 6.68
C GLU A 178 19.49 -22.87 5.90
N LYS A 179 18.20 -22.81 6.24
CA LYS A 179 17.19 -21.95 5.63
C LYS A 179 16.37 -21.30 6.73
N VAL A 180 15.99 -20.05 6.48
CA VAL A 180 15.21 -19.23 7.40
C VAL A 180 13.99 -18.66 6.69
N VAL A 181 12.89 -18.61 7.43
CA VAL A 181 11.64 -17.98 7.02
C VAL A 181 11.37 -16.82 7.97
N LEU A 182 11.06 -15.64 7.42
CA LEU A 182 10.63 -14.50 8.20
C LEU A 182 9.11 -14.39 8.16
N LEU A 183 8.47 -14.30 9.34
CA LEU A 183 7.06 -14.00 9.49
C LEU A 183 6.90 -12.58 10.05
N SER A 184 6.23 -11.70 9.30
CA SER A 184 6.05 -10.30 9.69
C SER A 184 4.69 -9.75 9.25
N PHE A 185 3.82 -9.56 10.24
CA PHE A 185 2.51 -8.92 10.12
C PHE A 185 2.61 -7.51 10.74
N SER A 186 2.02 -6.48 10.11
CA SER A 186 2.32 -5.05 10.36
C SER A 186 2.16 -4.54 11.80
N THR A 187 2.74 -3.37 12.07
CA THR A 187 2.68 -2.60 13.33
C THR A 187 1.37 -1.87 13.61
N PHE A 188 0.50 -1.67 12.60
CA PHE A 188 -0.62 -0.72 12.68
C PHE A 188 -1.95 -1.26 13.21
N THR A 189 -1.98 -2.52 13.66
CA THR A 189 -3.16 -3.06 14.33
C THR A 189 -2.83 -3.23 15.81
N SER A 190 -3.35 -2.33 16.64
CA SER A 190 -3.62 -2.60 18.05
C SER A 190 -4.49 -3.85 18.24
N ASP A 191 -5.14 -4.31 17.17
CA ASP A 191 -5.91 -5.56 17.06
C ASP A 191 -5.07 -6.73 16.47
N GLY A 192 -3.74 -6.60 16.39
CA GLY A 192 -2.79 -7.60 15.89
C GLY A 192 -2.63 -8.83 16.80
N VAL A 193 -3.67 -9.15 17.58
CA VAL A 193 -3.78 -10.39 18.31
C VAL A 193 -3.96 -11.48 17.28
N VAL A 194 -2.87 -12.22 17.02
CA VAL A 194 -2.97 -13.51 16.36
C VAL A 194 -3.90 -14.34 17.24
N THR A 195 -5.08 -14.68 16.72
CA THR A 195 -6.04 -15.50 17.48
C THR A 195 -5.35 -16.80 17.90
N LYS A 196 -5.76 -17.39 19.02
CA LYS A 196 -5.19 -18.68 19.46
C LYS A 196 -5.22 -19.74 18.35
N GLU A 197 -6.29 -19.74 17.54
CA GLU A 197 -6.42 -20.62 16.37
C GLU A 197 -5.37 -20.36 15.28
N LEU A 198 -5.05 -19.09 14.97
CA LEU A 198 -4.01 -18.79 13.99
C LEU A 198 -2.62 -19.07 14.56
N TYR A 199 -2.43 -18.80 15.85
CA TYR A 199 -1.18 -19.07 16.54
C TYR A 199 -0.87 -20.58 16.50
N SER A 200 -1.84 -21.43 16.85
CA SER A 200 -1.67 -22.88 16.81
C SER A 200 -1.33 -23.37 15.42
N LYS A 201 -1.98 -22.85 14.36
CA LYS A 201 -1.65 -23.20 12.97
C LYS A 201 -0.20 -22.88 12.59
N TYR A 202 0.35 -21.76 13.04
CA TYR A 202 1.76 -21.42 12.79
C TYR A 202 2.70 -22.31 13.59
N VAL A 203 2.44 -22.51 14.88
CA VAL A 203 3.26 -23.36 15.76
C VAL A 203 3.30 -24.80 15.27
N GLU A 204 2.16 -25.38 14.90
CA GLU A 204 2.07 -26.72 14.31
C GLU A 204 2.90 -26.84 13.03
N MET A 205 2.93 -25.79 12.20
CA MET A 205 3.74 -25.75 10.99
C MET A 205 5.23 -25.68 11.33
N PHE A 206 5.64 -24.85 12.30
CA PHE A 206 7.06 -24.73 12.70
C PHE A 206 7.64 -26.05 13.22
N GLN A 207 6.85 -26.80 13.98
CA GLN A 207 7.25 -28.10 14.54
C GLN A 207 7.52 -29.16 13.46
N GLN A 208 6.87 -29.07 12.29
CA GLN A 208 7.08 -29.99 11.18
C GLN A 208 8.44 -29.77 10.49
N PHE A 209 9.07 -28.61 10.67
CA PHE A 209 10.32 -28.25 10.00
C PHE A 209 11.45 -27.89 10.98
N PRO A 210 11.93 -28.83 11.81
CA PRO A 210 12.92 -28.55 12.86
C PRO A 210 14.28 -28.07 12.34
N LYS A 211 14.59 -28.29 11.05
CA LYS A 211 15.82 -27.84 10.38
C LYS A 211 15.73 -26.43 9.78
N ILE A 212 14.56 -25.79 9.85
CA ILE A 212 14.31 -24.45 9.30
C ILE A 212 14.07 -23.50 10.45
N GLY A 213 14.78 -22.38 10.42
CA GLY A 213 14.61 -21.31 11.40
C GLY A 213 13.43 -20.42 11.03
N PHE A 214 12.56 -20.14 11.99
CA PHE A 214 11.45 -19.22 11.82
C PHE A 214 11.67 -18.00 12.69
N ILE A 215 11.88 -16.84 12.07
CA ILE A 215 11.89 -15.57 12.79
C ILE A 215 10.47 -15.05 12.74
N TRP A 216 9.83 -14.89 13.90
CA TRP A 216 8.47 -14.40 13.98
C TRP A 216 8.44 -13.06 14.69
N ARG A 217 8.14 -12.01 13.92
CA ARG A 217 7.89 -10.69 14.49
C ARG A 217 6.51 -10.65 15.16
N GLN A 218 6.48 -10.73 16.48
CA GLN A 218 5.27 -10.67 17.28
C GLN A 218 5.56 -10.19 18.71
N LYS A 219 4.63 -9.44 19.29
CA LYS A 219 4.78 -8.87 20.65
C LYS A 219 4.40 -9.82 21.77
N GLU A 220 3.41 -10.67 21.55
CA GLU A 220 2.83 -11.55 22.56
C GLU A 220 3.18 -13.01 22.30
N ILE A 221 3.70 -13.67 23.33
CA ILE A 221 3.84 -15.13 23.38
C ILE A 221 2.54 -15.68 23.93
N LEU A 222 1.87 -16.55 23.18
CA LEU A 222 0.68 -17.23 23.69
C LEU A 222 1.01 -18.58 24.33
N GLU A 223 2.09 -19.25 23.89
CA GLU A 223 2.52 -20.58 24.35
C GLU A 223 4.02 -20.78 24.13
N GLU A 224 4.63 -21.78 24.76
CA GLU A 224 6.03 -22.16 24.51
C GLU A 224 6.27 -22.51 23.03
N LEU A 225 7.31 -21.92 22.45
CA LEU A 225 7.69 -22.11 21.06
C LEU A 225 8.81 -23.15 20.93
N SER A 226 8.83 -23.87 19.80
CA SER A 226 9.91 -24.80 19.49
C SER A 226 11.25 -24.07 19.29
N LYS A 227 12.37 -24.76 19.54
CA LYS A 227 13.73 -24.17 19.48
C LYS A 227 14.09 -23.53 18.13
N ASN A 228 13.41 -23.93 17.06
CA ASN A 228 13.56 -23.38 15.72
C ASN A 228 12.72 -22.13 15.44
N VAL A 229 12.17 -21.50 16.47
CA VAL A 229 11.43 -20.26 16.37
C VAL A 229 12.09 -19.18 17.23
N LEU A 230 12.42 -18.05 16.62
CA LEU A 230 12.87 -16.85 17.31
C LEU A 230 11.73 -15.83 17.29
N LEU A 231 11.16 -15.53 18.46
CA LEU A 231 10.15 -14.50 18.61
C LEU A 231 10.78 -13.14 18.91
N VAL A 232 10.40 -12.11 18.17
CA VAL A 232 10.98 -10.77 18.28
C VAL A 232 9.89 -9.70 18.19
N SER A 233 9.94 -8.69 19.06
CA SER A 233 8.94 -7.61 19.05
C SER A 233 9.16 -6.60 17.92
N TRP A 234 10.42 -6.43 17.49
CA TRP A 234 10.81 -5.54 16.40
C TRP A 234 12.01 -6.12 15.64
N ILE A 235 12.06 -5.84 14.33
CA ILE A 235 13.15 -6.26 13.46
C ILE A 235 13.45 -5.21 12.39
N ASN A 236 14.71 -5.17 11.94
CA ASN A 236 15.04 -4.58 10.65
C ASN A 236 14.72 -5.60 9.54
N GLN A 237 13.44 -5.65 9.14
CA GLN A 237 12.94 -6.59 8.13
C GLN A 237 13.78 -6.57 6.85
N ARG A 238 14.12 -5.38 6.33
CA ARG A 238 14.93 -5.22 5.10
C ARG A 238 16.28 -5.92 5.21
N ALA A 239 16.98 -5.76 6.33
CA ALA A 239 18.27 -6.39 6.53
C ALA A 239 18.14 -7.92 6.65
N ILE A 240 17.13 -8.41 7.39
CA ILE A 240 16.89 -9.84 7.57
C ILE A 240 16.57 -10.51 6.24
N ILE A 241 15.61 -10.01 5.46
CA ILE A 241 15.22 -10.64 4.18
C ILE A 241 16.33 -10.59 3.12
N ALA A 242 17.28 -9.66 3.26
CA ALA A 242 18.46 -9.61 2.38
C ALA A 242 19.52 -10.66 2.73
N HIS A 243 19.41 -11.32 3.89
CA HIS A 243 20.33 -12.37 4.27
C HIS A 243 20.18 -13.61 3.36
N PRO A 244 21.27 -14.20 2.84
CA PRO A 244 21.19 -15.29 1.86
C PRO A 244 20.49 -16.56 2.38
N LYS A 245 20.49 -16.78 3.70
CA LYS A 245 19.76 -17.90 4.34
C LYS A 245 18.25 -17.64 4.48
N VAL A 246 17.78 -16.40 4.39
CA VAL A 246 16.35 -16.09 4.43
C VAL A 246 15.76 -16.29 3.05
N LYS A 247 14.78 -17.20 2.93
CA LYS A 247 14.27 -17.67 1.63
C LYS A 247 12.81 -17.34 1.38
N ILE A 248 12.03 -17.09 2.43
CA ILE A 248 10.59 -16.84 2.33
C ILE A 248 10.23 -15.72 3.30
N LEU A 249 9.37 -14.81 2.83
CA LEU A 249 8.64 -13.87 3.68
C LEU A 249 7.17 -14.27 3.79
N ILE A 250 6.71 -14.60 4.99
CA ILE A 250 5.28 -14.71 5.29
C ILE A 250 4.79 -13.34 5.75
N THR A 251 3.77 -12.81 5.09
CA THR A 251 3.34 -11.42 5.25
C THR A 251 1.84 -11.25 5.19
N HIS A 252 1.35 -10.20 5.86
CA HIS A 252 -0.01 -9.68 5.72
C HIS A 252 -0.29 -8.98 4.37
N CYS A 253 0.63 -9.03 3.40
CA CYS A 253 0.51 -8.34 2.11
C CYS A 253 0.48 -6.80 2.20
N GLY A 254 1.17 -6.23 3.19
CA GLY A 254 1.45 -4.79 3.20
C GLY A 254 2.37 -4.41 2.05
N LEU A 255 2.04 -3.35 1.32
CA LEU A 255 2.74 -2.94 0.11
C LEU A 255 4.26 -2.77 0.31
N ASN A 256 4.67 -2.14 1.41
CA ASN A 256 6.09 -1.95 1.72
C ASN A 256 6.83 -3.29 1.86
N SER A 257 6.25 -4.27 2.57
CA SER A 257 6.84 -5.60 2.71
C SER A 257 6.96 -6.33 1.37
N ILE A 258 5.99 -6.13 0.47
CA ILE A 258 6.02 -6.70 -0.88
C ILE A 258 7.16 -6.10 -1.69
N ILE A 259 7.27 -4.78 -1.72
CA ILE A 259 8.32 -4.08 -2.46
C ILE A 259 9.69 -4.48 -1.90
N GLU A 260 9.84 -4.58 -0.58
CA GLU A 260 11.07 -5.04 0.07
C GLU A 260 11.45 -6.48 -0.34
N ALA A 261 10.50 -7.41 -0.37
CA ALA A 261 10.73 -8.79 -0.81
C ALA A 261 11.13 -8.88 -2.29
N ILE A 262 10.48 -8.11 -3.17
CA ILE A 262 10.84 -8.02 -4.58
C ILE A 262 12.27 -7.49 -4.74
N ASN A 263 12.66 -6.49 -3.95
CA ASN A 263 14.00 -5.90 -3.99
C ASN A 263 15.13 -6.88 -3.67
N VAL A 264 14.87 -7.88 -2.82
CA VAL A 264 15.84 -8.93 -2.50
C VAL A 264 15.64 -10.20 -3.31
N GLY A 265 14.52 -10.31 -4.03
CA GLY A 265 14.20 -11.40 -4.95
C GLY A 265 13.74 -12.67 -4.25
N ILE A 266 13.03 -12.56 -3.12
CA ILE A 266 12.49 -13.72 -2.40
C ILE A 266 10.97 -13.85 -2.61
N PRO A 267 10.44 -15.08 -2.71
CA PRO A 267 9.00 -15.32 -2.78
C PRO A 267 8.30 -15.07 -1.44
N MET A 268 6.97 -14.96 -1.51
CA MET A 268 6.14 -14.67 -0.34
C MET A 268 5.05 -15.73 -0.10
N ILE A 269 4.64 -15.87 1.16
CA ILE A 269 3.34 -16.45 1.54
C ILE A 269 2.49 -15.31 2.09
N GLY A 270 1.43 -14.96 1.38
CA GLY A 270 0.58 -13.82 1.71
C GLY A 270 -0.69 -14.23 2.44
N ILE A 271 -0.98 -13.60 3.56
CA ILE A 271 -2.17 -13.83 4.38
C ILE A 271 -2.80 -12.47 4.68
N PRO A 272 -3.50 -11.86 3.71
CA PRO A 272 -4.08 -10.54 3.88
C PRO A 272 -5.16 -10.56 4.96
N SER A 273 -5.12 -9.57 5.86
CA SER A 273 -6.06 -9.45 6.97
C SER A 273 -7.01 -8.28 6.82
N GLN A 274 -6.62 -7.18 6.15
CA GLN A 274 -7.48 -5.99 6.05
C GLN A 274 -7.16 -5.01 4.91
N GLY A 275 -8.19 -4.27 4.51
CA GLY A 275 -8.07 -3.09 3.66
C GLY A 275 -7.39 -3.37 2.31
N ASP A 276 -6.37 -2.57 1.99
CA ASP A 276 -5.60 -2.64 0.75
C ASP A 276 -4.85 -3.97 0.59
N GLN A 277 -4.60 -4.69 1.68
CA GLN A 277 -3.85 -5.95 1.67
C GLN A 277 -4.45 -7.01 0.75
N TYR A 278 -5.78 -7.05 0.60
CA TYR A 278 -6.42 -7.98 -0.34
C TYR A 278 -6.09 -7.67 -1.79
N SER A 279 -6.07 -6.39 -2.16
CA SER A 279 -5.63 -5.97 -3.50
C SER A 279 -4.15 -6.25 -3.71
N ASN A 280 -3.33 -6.02 -2.69
CA ASN A 280 -1.90 -6.34 -2.74
C ASN A 280 -1.64 -7.86 -2.85
N ALA A 281 -2.48 -8.68 -2.23
CA ALA A 281 -2.42 -10.13 -2.36
C ALA A 281 -2.73 -10.59 -3.79
N GLU A 282 -3.73 -9.99 -4.46
CA GLU A 282 -3.98 -10.27 -5.88
C GLU A 282 -2.76 -9.92 -6.74
N ARG A 283 -2.12 -8.77 -6.47
CA ARG A 283 -0.90 -8.38 -7.17
C ARG A 283 0.21 -9.42 -7.03
N ILE A 284 0.46 -9.93 -5.82
CA ILE A 284 1.42 -11.02 -5.57
C ILE A 284 1.06 -12.26 -6.40
N GLN A 285 -0.22 -12.64 -6.43
CA GLN A 285 -0.69 -13.83 -7.11
C GLN A 285 -0.58 -13.70 -8.64
N ARG A 286 -0.96 -12.54 -9.20
CA ARG A 286 -0.88 -12.22 -10.62
C ARG A 286 0.57 -12.12 -11.11
N ALA A 287 1.44 -11.55 -10.29
CA ALA A 287 2.88 -11.56 -10.51
C ALA A 287 3.51 -12.95 -10.33
N GLU A 288 2.75 -13.91 -9.81
CA GLU A 288 3.20 -15.25 -9.45
C GLU A 288 4.43 -15.25 -8.55
N ILE A 289 4.60 -14.27 -7.66
CA ILE A 289 5.74 -14.15 -6.73
C ILE A 289 5.43 -14.68 -5.33
N GLY A 290 4.25 -15.29 -5.15
CA GLY A 290 3.88 -15.89 -3.88
C GLY A 290 2.59 -16.71 -3.92
N ILE A 291 2.27 -17.31 -2.78
CA ILE A 291 1.05 -18.10 -2.53
C ILE A 291 0.18 -17.34 -1.54
N ILE A 292 -1.11 -17.17 -1.85
CA ILE A 292 -2.04 -16.40 -1.04
C ILE A 292 -3.03 -17.31 -0.33
N PHE A 293 -3.22 -17.07 0.97
CA PHE A 293 -4.22 -17.74 1.79
C PHE A 293 -5.24 -16.77 2.33
N LYS A 294 -6.49 -17.23 2.43
CA LYS A 294 -7.51 -16.53 3.20
C LYS A 294 -7.38 -16.94 4.67
N GLN A 295 -7.20 -15.96 5.54
CA GLN A 295 -6.96 -16.16 6.98
C GLN A 295 -7.98 -17.09 7.65
N SER A 296 -9.24 -17.06 7.20
CA SER A 296 -10.34 -17.83 7.78
C SER A 296 -10.42 -19.30 7.32
N THR A 297 -9.65 -19.74 6.33
CA THR A 297 -9.85 -21.07 5.71
C THR A 297 -8.61 -21.93 5.60
N PHE A 298 -7.41 -21.38 5.79
CA PHE A 298 -6.20 -22.20 5.71
C PHE A 298 -6.01 -23.04 6.98
N SER A 299 -5.41 -24.21 6.81
CA SER A 299 -4.93 -25.11 7.86
C SER A 299 -3.42 -25.05 8.00
N SER A 300 -2.87 -25.58 9.10
CA SER A 300 -1.43 -25.79 9.27
C SER A 300 -0.82 -26.57 8.10
N LYS A 301 -1.51 -27.63 7.65
CA LYS A 301 -1.11 -28.45 6.50
C LYS A 301 -0.99 -27.63 5.20
N ASP A 302 -1.89 -26.68 4.97
CA ASP A 302 -1.82 -25.80 3.79
C ASP A 302 -0.56 -24.93 3.82
N LEU A 303 -0.21 -24.38 4.99
CA LEU A 303 1.03 -23.62 5.16
C LEU A 303 2.27 -24.48 4.95
N SER A 304 2.30 -25.70 5.50
CA SER A 304 3.40 -26.65 5.30
C SER A 304 3.58 -27.00 3.82
N ASN A 305 2.49 -27.31 3.12
CA ASN A 305 2.51 -27.60 1.68
C ASN A 305 3.02 -26.41 0.87
N ALA A 306 2.61 -25.18 1.20
CA ALA A 306 3.07 -23.97 0.52
C ALA A 306 4.57 -23.73 0.74
N HIS A 307 5.04 -23.92 1.97
CA HIS A 307 6.44 -23.83 2.34
C HIS A 307 7.29 -24.85 1.55
N GLU A 308 6.91 -26.13 1.56
CA GLU A 308 7.60 -27.17 0.79
C GLU A 308 7.60 -26.87 -0.72
N LYS A 309 6.45 -26.43 -1.24
CA LYS A 309 6.32 -26.05 -2.65
C LYS A 309 7.29 -24.94 -3.02
N ILE A 310 7.45 -23.91 -2.19
CA ILE A 310 8.39 -22.81 -2.43
C ILE A 310 9.84 -23.28 -2.33
N PHE A 311 10.15 -24.16 -1.36
CA PHE A 311 11.51 -24.69 -1.19
C PHE A 311 11.93 -25.73 -2.24
N LYS A 312 10.99 -26.25 -3.03
CA LYS A 312 11.29 -27.14 -4.15
C LYS A 312 12.16 -26.41 -5.17
N GLU A 313 13.26 -27.05 -5.57
CA GLU A 313 14.17 -26.50 -6.57
C GLU A 313 13.44 -26.13 -7.86
N GLY A 314 13.76 -24.95 -8.39
CA GLY A 314 13.17 -24.45 -9.62
C GLY A 314 11.73 -23.96 -9.49
N ASN A 315 11.24 -23.73 -8.26
CA ASN A 315 9.92 -23.15 -7.99
C ASN A 315 9.69 -21.85 -8.77
N LYS A 316 8.50 -21.73 -9.37
CA LYS A 316 8.14 -20.58 -10.22
C LYS A 316 8.09 -19.26 -9.44
N HIS A 317 7.66 -19.28 -8.18
CA HIS A 317 7.55 -18.07 -7.35
C HIS A 317 8.92 -17.49 -7.02
N GLU A 318 9.88 -18.34 -6.68
CA GLU A 318 11.27 -17.92 -6.47
C GLU A 318 11.89 -17.38 -7.77
N LYS A 319 11.70 -18.08 -8.89
CA LYS A 319 12.19 -17.63 -10.22
C LYS A 319 11.63 -16.27 -10.61
N ASN A 320 10.31 -16.07 -10.44
CA ASN A 320 9.66 -14.82 -10.78
C ASN A 320 10.08 -13.68 -9.85
N ALA A 321 10.26 -13.94 -8.55
CA ALA A 321 10.77 -12.94 -7.61
C ALA A 321 12.21 -12.50 -7.97
N LYS A 322 13.10 -13.45 -8.31
CA LYS A 322 14.46 -13.16 -8.80
C LYS A 322 14.44 -12.38 -10.11
N ARG A 323 13.60 -12.78 -11.06
CA ARG A 323 13.43 -12.06 -12.32
C ARG A 323 12.99 -10.61 -12.10
N MET A 324 12.04 -10.35 -11.20
CA MET A 324 11.63 -8.99 -10.87
C MET A 324 12.76 -8.17 -10.25
N LYS A 325 13.56 -8.77 -9.36
CA LYS A 325 14.77 -8.13 -8.83
C LYS A 325 15.74 -7.74 -9.94
N GLU A 326 16.03 -8.64 -10.87
CA GLU A 326 16.93 -8.38 -12.00
C GLU A 326 16.42 -7.23 -12.88
N MET A 327 15.12 -7.20 -13.16
CA MET A 327 14.48 -6.11 -13.92
C MET A 327 14.62 -4.77 -13.18
N LEU A 328 14.48 -4.75 -11.85
CA LEU A 328 14.71 -3.55 -11.04
C LEU A 328 16.17 -3.11 -11.04
N GLU A 329 17.11 -4.04 -10.92
CA GLU A 329 18.54 -3.73 -10.95
C GLU A 329 18.98 -3.18 -12.32
N PHE A 330 18.40 -3.72 -13.39
CA PHE A 330 18.59 -3.19 -14.74
C PHE A 330 18.04 -1.76 -14.86
N GLU A 331 16.80 -1.52 -14.43
CA GLU A 331 16.18 -0.19 -14.41
C GLU A 331 17.07 0.84 -13.67
N ARG A 332 17.54 0.50 -12.47
CA ARG A 332 18.44 1.36 -11.67
C ARG A 332 19.75 1.69 -12.38
N LYS A 333 20.40 0.70 -13.01
CA LYS A 333 21.67 0.90 -13.71
C LYS A 333 21.51 1.70 -15.00
N SER A 334 20.37 1.55 -15.68
CA SER A 334 20.10 2.18 -16.97
C SER A 334 19.82 3.69 -16.89
N GLY A 335 19.58 4.23 -15.69
CA GLY A 335 19.23 5.64 -15.48
C GLY A 335 17.84 6.04 -16.03
N LEU A 336 17.14 5.13 -16.72
CA LEU A 336 15.81 5.32 -17.31
C LEU A 336 14.67 5.34 -16.28
N SER A 337 14.96 5.05 -15.02
CA SER A 337 13.97 5.00 -13.96
C SER A 337 14.44 5.80 -12.74
N THR A 338 13.57 6.71 -12.30
CA THR A 338 13.41 7.08 -10.88
C THR A 338 14.54 7.87 -10.21
N ASP A 339 15.22 8.77 -10.89
CA ASP A 339 15.87 9.86 -10.15
C ASP A 339 14.79 10.82 -9.64
N ILE A 340 14.34 10.53 -8.41
CA ILE A 340 13.45 11.38 -7.63
C ILE A 340 14.00 12.81 -7.59
N SER A 341 15.32 12.97 -7.47
CA SER A 341 15.96 14.28 -7.45
C SER A 341 15.85 14.99 -8.79
N TRP A 342 16.03 14.32 -9.92
CA TRP A 342 15.80 14.93 -11.23
C TRP A 342 14.35 15.38 -11.40
N THR A 343 13.39 14.53 -11.05
CA THR A 343 11.94 14.82 -11.15
C THR A 343 11.57 16.02 -10.28
N LEU A 344 12.01 16.02 -9.03
CA LEU A 344 11.78 17.11 -8.09
C LEU A 344 12.46 18.40 -8.57
N ASN A 345 13.69 18.32 -9.07
CA ASN A 345 14.41 19.48 -9.59
C ASN A 345 13.72 20.07 -10.83
N LYS A 346 13.22 19.24 -11.74
CA LYS A 346 12.42 19.68 -12.88
C LYS A 346 11.16 20.40 -12.40
N PHE A 347 10.41 19.79 -11.48
CA PHE A 347 9.19 20.36 -10.92
C PHE A 347 9.43 21.69 -10.18
N LEU A 348 10.54 21.79 -9.44
CA LEU A 348 10.95 23.01 -8.75
C LEU A 348 11.28 24.15 -9.72
N LYS A 349 11.90 23.83 -10.86
CA LYS A 349 12.30 24.81 -11.90
C LYS A 349 11.17 25.19 -12.87
N THR A 350 10.14 24.34 -13.03
CA THR A 350 8.99 24.65 -13.89
C THR A 350 7.99 25.55 -13.18
N ASP A 351 7.34 26.47 -13.90
CA ASP A 351 6.21 27.22 -13.36
C ASP A 351 5.03 26.28 -13.04
N THR A 352 4.33 26.56 -11.93
CA THR A 352 3.24 25.73 -11.43
C THR A 352 2.03 25.79 -12.36
N GLU A 353 1.71 26.95 -12.95
CA GLU A 353 0.61 27.08 -13.89
C GLU A 353 0.89 26.30 -15.18
N HIS A 354 2.11 26.43 -15.72
CA HIS A 354 2.54 25.63 -16.87
C HIS A 354 2.51 24.13 -16.54
N PHE A 355 2.99 23.72 -15.37
CA PHE A 355 2.92 22.31 -14.96
C PHE A 355 1.46 21.83 -14.88
N GLN A 356 0.57 22.59 -14.25
CA GLN A 356 -0.85 22.24 -14.17
C GLN A 356 -1.48 22.13 -15.55
N GLN A 357 -1.28 23.12 -16.45
CA GLN A 357 -1.88 23.12 -17.78
C GLN A 357 -1.49 21.91 -18.64
N PHE A 358 -0.23 21.46 -18.56
CA PHE A 358 0.30 20.40 -19.45
C PHE A 358 0.40 19.02 -18.81
N TYR A 359 0.49 18.93 -17.48
CA TYR A 359 0.68 17.66 -16.75
C TYR A 359 -0.56 17.22 -15.98
N ILE A 360 -1.51 18.11 -15.72
CA ILE A 360 -2.82 17.79 -15.15
C ILE A 360 -3.85 18.28 -16.15
N PRO A 361 -4.43 17.41 -17.00
CA PRO A 361 -5.47 17.85 -17.91
C PRO A 361 -6.53 18.62 -17.10
N LYS A 362 -6.87 19.85 -17.49
CA LYS A 362 -8.01 20.61 -16.92
C LYS A 362 -9.28 19.73 -16.87
N GLY A 363 -9.31 18.73 -17.74
CA GLY A 363 -10.20 17.59 -17.74
C GLY A 363 -10.27 16.75 -16.46
N ASN A 364 -9.53 16.93 -15.36
CA ASN A 364 -9.95 16.23 -14.12
C ASN A 364 -11.35 16.69 -13.64
N ARG A 365 -11.88 17.80 -14.18
CA ARG A 365 -13.28 18.22 -14.04
C ARG A 365 -14.24 17.60 -15.07
N ASP A 366 -13.77 17.14 -16.23
CA ASP A 366 -14.60 16.74 -17.39
C ASP A 366 -14.28 15.37 -18.02
N SER A 367 -13.14 14.75 -17.70
CA SER A 367 -12.63 13.51 -18.30
C SER A 367 -13.47 12.31 -17.90
N TRP A 368 -14.04 12.30 -16.70
CA TRP A 368 -14.88 11.22 -16.20
C TRP A 368 -16.27 11.21 -16.83
N LYS A 369 -16.81 12.37 -17.27
CA LYS A 369 -18.02 12.41 -18.10
C LYS A 369 -17.80 11.72 -19.45
N ASN A 370 -16.62 11.93 -20.03
CA ASN A 370 -16.21 11.28 -21.29
C ASN A 370 -15.78 9.80 -21.08
N PHE A 371 -15.24 9.44 -19.92
CA PHE A 371 -14.71 8.09 -19.64
C PHE A 371 -15.80 7.08 -19.26
N LEU A 372 -16.87 7.53 -18.60
CA LEU A 372 -18.00 6.67 -18.22
C LEU A 372 -19.05 6.54 -19.31
N TYR A 373 -18.82 7.16 -20.48
CA TYR A 373 -19.74 7.11 -21.61
C TYR A 373 -21.19 7.38 -21.17
N PHE A 374 -21.42 8.38 -20.31
CA PHE A 374 -22.79 8.72 -19.88
C PHE A 374 -23.69 9.00 -21.08
N ASP A 375 -23.11 9.54 -22.15
CA ASP A 375 -23.74 9.72 -23.45
C ASP A 375 -24.22 8.37 -24.02
N TRP A 376 -23.43 7.30 -23.93
CA TRP A 376 -23.83 5.96 -24.37
C TRP A 376 -24.81 5.27 -23.43
N ILE A 377 -24.69 5.48 -22.11
CA ILE A 377 -25.67 4.97 -21.14
C ILE A 377 -27.02 5.64 -21.40
N PHE A 378 -27.02 6.95 -21.64
CA PHE A 378 -28.20 7.71 -22.01
C PHE A 378 -28.77 7.25 -23.36
N ILE A 379 -27.94 7.11 -24.40
CA ILE A 379 -28.35 6.55 -25.70
C ILE A 379 -28.93 5.14 -25.53
N PHE A 380 -28.32 4.29 -24.71
CA PHE A 380 -28.81 2.93 -24.44
C PHE A 380 -30.16 2.93 -23.73
N ILE A 381 -30.37 3.81 -22.73
CA ILE A 381 -31.66 3.98 -22.05
C ILE A 381 -32.72 4.50 -23.02
N VAL A 382 -32.38 5.48 -23.87
CA VAL A 382 -33.29 6.01 -24.89
C VAL A 382 -33.66 4.93 -25.91
N LEU A 383 -32.70 4.13 -26.38
CA LEU A 383 -32.96 3.00 -27.27
C LEU A 383 -33.87 1.95 -26.61
N LEU A 384 -33.68 1.65 -25.32
CA LEU A 384 -34.55 0.73 -24.57
C LEU A 384 -35.98 1.27 -24.40
N ILE A 385 -36.15 2.58 -24.25
CA ILE A 385 -37.47 3.22 -24.19
C ILE A 385 -38.14 3.17 -25.57
N LEU A 386 -37.40 3.47 -26.63
CA LEU A 386 -37.90 3.47 -28.02
C LEU A 386 -38.25 2.08 -28.55
N ILE A 387 -37.62 1.01 -28.05
CA ILE A 387 -37.97 -0.39 -28.40
C ILE A 387 -39.23 -0.85 -27.65
N LYS A 388 -39.59 -0.19 -26.55
CA LYS A 388 -40.78 -0.50 -25.74
C LYS A 388 -42.03 0.30 -26.11
N SER A 389 -41.88 1.39 -26.88
CA SER A 389 -42.96 2.17 -27.50
C SER A 389 -43.23 1.68 -28.91
#